data_AF-A0A1Y5PQZ2-F1
#
_entry.id   AF-A0A1Y5PQZ2-F1
#
_cell.length_a   1.000
_cell.length_b   1.000
_cell.length_c   1.000
_cell.angle_alpha   90.00
_cell.angle_beta   90.00
_cell.angle_gamma   90.00
#
_symmetry.space_group_name_H-M   'P 1'
#
loop_
_entity.id
_entity.type
_entity.pdbx_description
1 polymer ?
#
loop_
_entity_poly.entity_id
_entity_poly.type
_entity_poly.pdbx_seq_one_letter_code
_entity_poly.pdbx_strand_id
1 'polypeptide(L)'
;MVVVPDGRVDYDKLLELLADVEGNHLDFKATVDMDEKADQLKLIKDMITMSNRPPGGYILIGVSDRGTPCMPEGSITDRRRYDGARLGDLVRPYIEGQIHIRSQIHDHENKRDCCDMG
;
A
#
# COMPACT_ATOMS: atom_id res chain seq x y z
N MET A 1 2.39 14.12 10.66
CA MET A 1 1.07 14.37 11.27
C MET A 1 0.78 13.10 12.08
N VAL A 2 -0.45 12.72 12.42
CA VAL A 2 -0.72 11.31 12.75
C VAL A 2 -1.79 10.86 11.78
N VAL A 3 -1.43 9.94 10.89
CA VAL A 3 -2.39 9.30 9.98
C VAL A 3 -3.52 8.68 10.78
N VAL A 4 -4.76 9.00 10.40
CA VAL A 4 -5.96 8.38 10.96
C VAL A 4 -6.37 7.20 10.05
N PRO A 5 -6.41 5.96 10.55
CA PRO A 5 -6.89 4.80 9.79
C PRO A 5 -8.42 4.79 9.66
N ASP A 6 -8.93 5.68 8.80
CA ASP A 6 -10.37 5.89 8.57
C ASP A 6 -10.93 5.05 7.41
N GLY A 7 -10.08 4.28 6.71
CA GLY A 7 -10.47 3.42 5.60
C GLY A 7 -10.83 4.15 4.31
N ARG A 8 -10.57 5.46 4.22
CA ARG A 8 -10.63 6.23 2.97
C ARG A 8 -9.48 5.85 2.06
N VAL A 9 -9.75 5.82 0.76
CA VAL A 9 -8.77 5.50 -0.29
C VAL A 9 -8.85 6.49 -1.45
N ASP A 10 -9.48 7.65 -1.24
CA ASP A 10 -9.53 8.74 -2.20
C ASP A 10 -8.18 9.45 -2.36
N TYR A 11 -8.07 10.29 -3.39
CA TYR A 11 -6.81 10.95 -3.73
C TYR A 11 -6.36 11.95 -2.65
N ASP A 12 -7.28 12.63 -1.95
CA ASP A 12 -6.92 13.51 -0.83
C ASP A 12 -6.27 12.70 0.30
N LYS A 13 -6.79 11.49 0.56
CA LYS A 13 -6.16 10.58 1.51
C LYS A 13 -4.77 10.15 1.05
N LEU A 14 -4.54 9.88 -0.24
CA LEU A 14 -3.19 9.62 -0.74
C LEU A 14 -2.23 10.78 -0.41
N LEU A 15 -2.62 12.03 -0.66
CA LEU A 15 -1.78 13.20 -0.37
C LEU A 15 -1.48 13.33 1.13
N GLU A 16 -2.45 13.04 2.00
CA GLU A 16 -2.25 13.00 3.45
C GLU A 16 -1.18 11.97 3.84
N LEU A 17 -1.27 10.76 3.28
CA LEU A 17 -0.35 9.65 3.58
C LEU A 17 1.06 9.93 3.07
N LEU A 18 1.20 10.52 1.88
CA LEU A 18 2.50 10.92 1.33
C LEU A 18 3.17 12.06 2.11
N ALA A 19 2.38 12.86 2.83
CA ALA A 19 2.89 13.94 3.68
C ALA A 19 3.32 13.47 5.09
N ASP A 20 3.09 12.19 5.42
CA ASP A 20 3.50 11.60 6.70
C ASP A 20 4.71 10.66 6.55
N VAL A 21 5.24 10.23 7.69
CA VAL A 21 6.33 9.25 7.76
C VAL A 21 5.81 7.86 8.13
N GLU A 22 6.54 6.81 7.76
CA GLU A 22 6.22 5.45 8.20
C GLU A 22 6.07 5.36 9.72
N GLY A 23 5.17 4.48 10.15
CA GLY A 23 4.89 4.27 11.56
C GLY A 23 3.98 3.08 11.78
N ASN A 24 3.33 3.05 12.95
CA ASN A 24 2.53 1.89 13.36
C ASN A 24 1.30 1.62 12.48
N HIS A 25 0.81 2.65 11.77
CA HIS A 25 -0.41 2.62 10.97
C HIS A 25 -0.20 3.03 9.50
N LEU A 26 1.05 3.22 9.09
CA LEU A 26 1.43 3.59 7.73
C LEU A 26 2.74 2.90 7.38
N ASP A 27 2.72 2.12 6.30
CA ASP A 27 3.88 1.39 5.77
C ASP A 27 4.03 1.71 4.28
N PHE A 28 5.25 2.00 3.85
CA PHE A 28 5.59 2.27 2.47
C PHE A 28 6.31 1.06 1.86
N LYS A 29 5.94 0.74 0.62
CA LYS A 29 6.57 -0.32 -0.16
C LYS A 29 6.92 0.24 -1.53
N ALA A 30 8.20 0.26 -1.86
CA ALA A 30 8.64 0.77 -3.16
C ALA A 30 8.05 -0.03 -4.33
N THR A 31 8.07 -1.35 -4.22
CA THR A 31 7.50 -2.28 -5.20
C THR A 31 6.94 -3.52 -4.50
N VAL A 32 5.97 -4.17 -5.12
CA VAL A 32 5.51 -5.50 -4.76
C VAL A 32 5.27 -6.28 -6.05
N ASP A 33 6.05 -7.33 -6.27
CA ASP A 33 5.81 -8.24 -7.37
C ASP A 33 4.72 -9.25 -6.99
N MET A 34 3.57 -9.17 -7.68
CA MET A 34 2.45 -10.07 -7.47
C MET A 34 2.58 -11.40 -8.22
N ASP A 35 3.61 -11.62 -9.03
CA ASP A 35 3.93 -12.93 -9.60
C ASP A 35 4.90 -13.72 -8.69
N GLU A 36 5.62 -13.04 -7.80
CA GLU A 36 6.58 -13.66 -6.87
C GLU A 36 5.94 -14.00 -5.52
N LYS A 37 5.88 -15.30 -5.20
CA LYS A 37 5.24 -15.77 -3.95
C LYS A 37 5.88 -15.21 -2.69
N ALA A 38 7.20 -14.99 -2.71
CA ALA A 38 7.91 -14.42 -1.58
C ALA A 38 7.43 -12.99 -1.28
N ASP A 39 7.18 -12.19 -2.32
CA ASP A 39 6.72 -10.80 -2.19
C ASP A 39 5.24 -10.72 -1.83
N GLN A 40 4.40 -11.59 -2.41
CA GLN A 40 3.01 -11.75 -1.96
C GLN A 40 2.94 -12.06 -0.45
N LEU A 41 3.77 -12.99 0.04
CA LEU A 41 3.74 -13.38 1.45
C LEU A 41 4.21 -12.25 2.37
N LYS A 42 5.17 -11.41 1.94
CA LYS A 42 5.56 -10.21 2.69
C LYS A 42 4.38 -9.25 2.80
N LEU A 43 3.72 -8.94 1.69
CA LEU A 43 2.54 -8.06 1.67
C LEU A 43 1.41 -8.60 2.56
N ILE A 44 1.14 -9.91 2.50
CA ILE A 44 0.13 -10.56 3.35
C ILE A 44 0.46 -10.39 4.84
N LYS A 45 1.73 -10.57 5.24
CA LYS A 45 2.15 -10.38 6.63
C LYS A 45 1.94 -8.94 7.09
N ASP A 46 2.25 -7.97 6.24
CA ASP A 46 2.06 -6.55 6.56
C ASP A 46 0.56 -6.22 6.71
N MET A 47 -0.29 -6.72 5.81
CA MET A 47 -1.75 -6.57 5.91
C MET A 47 -2.32 -7.16 7.21
N ILE A 48 -1.92 -8.38 7.56
CA ILE A 48 -2.35 -9.04 8.80
C ILE A 48 -1.85 -8.24 10.02
N THR A 49 -0.61 -7.77 9.97
CA THR A 49 0.00 -6.98 11.04
C THR A 49 -0.77 -5.67 11.27
N MET A 50 -1.14 -4.97 10.19
CA MET A 50 -1.96 -3.76 10.26
C MET A 50 -3.38 -4.06 10.77
N SER A 51 -3.99 -5.15 10.30
CA SER A 51 -5.34 -5.53 10.74
C SER A 51 -5.40 -5.90 12.23
N ASN A 52 -4.33 -6.48 12.78
CA ASN A 52 -4.26 -6.85 14.19
C ASN A 52 -3.95 -5.65 15.11
N ARG A 53 -3.74 -4.45 14.57
CA ARG A 53 -3.50 -3.21 15.32
C ARG A 53 -4.68 -2.26 15.17
N PRO A 54 -5.68 -2.29 16.05
CA PRO A 54 -6.76 -1.32 16.01
C PRO A 54 -6.21 0.12 16.05
N PRO A 55 -6.70 1.04 15.20
CA PRO A 55 -7.86 0.91 14.30
C PRO A 55 -7.59 0.28 12.92
N GLY A 56 -6.36 -0.10 12.59
CA GLY A 56 -5.96 -0.65 11.30
C GLY A 56 -4.73 0.08 10.75
N GLY A 57 -4.54 0.13 9.44
CA GLY A 57 -3.46 0.91 8.85
C GLY A 57 -3.53 0.99 7.34
N TYR A 58 -2.58 1.74 6.77
CA TYR A 58 -2.39 1.89 5.34
C TYR A 58 -1.07 1.28 4.89
N ILE A 59 -1.09 0.70 3.70
CA ILE A 59 0.10 0.27 2.98
C ILE A 59 0.06 1.02 1.65
N LEU A 60 1.07 1.86 1.38
CA LEU A 60 1.23 2.47 0.06
C LEU A 60 2.27 1.70 -0.72
N ILE A 61 1.87 1.20 -1.88
CA ILE A 61 2.74 0.54 -2.83
C ILE A 61 3.12 1.53 -3.92
N GLY A 62 4.39 1.53 -4.31
CA GLY A 62 4.95 2.49 -5.27
C GLY A 62 5.62 3.70 -4.61
N VAL A 63 5.86 3.64 -3.30
CA VAL A 63 6.42 4.73 -2.50
C VAL A 63 7.64 4.22 -1.74
N SER A 64 8.75 4.94 -1.82
CA SER A 64 9.96 4.66 -1.04
C SER A 64 9.74 4.90 0.46
N ASP A 65 10.63 4.37 1.30
CA ASP A 65 10.63 4.55 2.77
C ASP A 65 10.72 6.03 3.21
N ARG A 66 10.96 6.95 2.26
CA ARG A 66 10.97 8.41 2.49
C ARG A 66 9.66 9.11 2.13
N GLY A 67 8.62 8.37 1.75
CA GLY A 67 7.35 8.93 1.28
C GLY A 67 7.42 9.44 -0.16
N THR A 68 8.50 9.18 -0.89
CA THR A 68 8.65 9.62 -2.28
C THR A 68 8.10 8.56 -3.24
N PRO A 69 7.14 8.91 -4.13
CA PRO A 69 6.71 8.02 -5.20
C PRO A 69 7.88 7.61 -6.09
N CYS A 70 8.08 6.30 -6.25
CA CYS A 70 9.23 5.73 -6.95
C CYS A 70 8.84 4.73 -8.05
N MET A 71 7.55 4.49 -8.25
CA MET A 71 7.06 3.60 -9.28
C MET A 71 6.54 4.40 -10.49
N PRO A 72 7.04 4.16 -11.72
CA PRO A 72 6.60 4.90 -12.90
C PRO A 72 5.11 4.71 -13.18
N GLU A 73 4.47 5.73 -13.77
CA GLU A 73 3.10 5.58 -14.26
C GLU A 73 2.98 4.42 -15.25
N GLY A 74 1.89 3.66 -15.17
CA GLY A 74 1.64 2.51 -16.05
C GLY A 74 2.46 1.24 -15.74
N SER A 75 3.33 1.26 -14.73
CA SER A 75 4.05 0.09 -14.22
C SER A 75 3.12 -1.02 -13.70
N ILE A 76 1.99 -0.65 -13.10
CA ILE A 76 0.93 -1.58 -12.70
C ILE A 76 0.12 -1.95 -13.94
N THR A 77 0.59 -2.96 -14.66
CA THR A 77 -0.03 -3.43 -15.91
C THR A 77 -1.37 -4.13 -15.68
N ASP A 78 -1.51 -4.91 -14.60
CA ASP A 78 -2.76 -5.56 -14.20
C ASP A 78 -3.30 -4.98 -12.88
N ARG A 79 -4.00 -3.84 -13.01
CA ARG A 79 -4.67 -3.14 -11.89
C ARG A 79 -5.60 -4.05 -11.08
N ARG A 80 -6.16 -5.12 -11.68
CA ARG A 80 -7.08 -6.04 -10.99
C ARG A 80 -6.38 -6.88 -9.92
N ARG A 81 -5.07 -7.06 -9.99
CA ARG A 81 -4.29 -7.82 -8.98
C ARG A 81 -4.24 -7.12 -7.63
N TYR A 82 -4.39 -5.80 -7.63
CA TYR A 82 -4.42 -4.99 -6.42
C TYR A 82 -5.85 -4.67 -5.97
N ASP A 83 -6.87 -5.30 -6.57
CA ASP A 83 -8.26 -5.13 -6.14
C ASP A 83 -8.47 -5.66 -4.72
N GLY A 84 -9.23 -4.93 -3.90
CA GLY A 84 -9.41 -5.24 -2.48
C GLY A 84 -10.02 -6.62 -2.23
N ALA A 85 -10.90 -7.10 -3.11
CA ALA A 85 -11.46 -8.45 -2.99
C ALA A 85 -10.39 -9.52 -3.26
N ARG A 86 -9.55 -9.34 -4.28
CA ARG A 86 -8.44 -10.25 -4.56
C ARG A 86 -7.40 -10.27 -3.44
N LEU A 87 -7.06 -9.10 -2.91
CA LEU A 87 -6.17 -9.00 -1.74
C LEU A 87 -6.80 -9.70 -0.53
N GLY A 88 -8.11 -9.55 -0.31
CA GLY A 88 -8.84 -10.27 0.73
C GLY A 88 -8.76 -11.79 0.55
N ASP A 89 -8.96 -12.29 -0.67
CA ASP A 89 -8.85 -13.71 -1.00
C ASP A 89 -7.42 -14.26 -0.78
N LEU A 90 -6.39 -13.45 -1.03
CA LEU A 90 -4.99 -13.82 -0.78
C LEU A 90 -4.67 -13.96 0.71
N VAL A 91 -5.25 -13.11 1.56
CA VAL A 91 -4.99 -13.13 3.01
C VAL A 91 -5.84 -14.18 3.74
N ARG A 92 -7.04 -14.48 3.21
CA ARG A 92 -8.02 -15.37 3.84
C ARG A 92 -7.48 -16.72 4.34
N PRO A 93 -6.56 -17.42 3.64
CA PRO A 93 -6.00 -18.69 4.13
C PRO A 93 -5.12 -18.55 5.38
N TYR A 94 -4.68 -17.34 5.72
CA TYR A 94 -3.70 -17.06 6.78
C TYR A 94 -4.33 -16.52 8.07
N ILE A 95 -5.65 -16.32 8.09
CA ILE A 95 -6.36 -15.73 9.23
C ILE A 95 -7.59 -16.54 9.62
N GLU A 96 -7.88 -16.58 10.91
CA GLU A 96 -9.16 -17.04 11.43
C GLU A 96 -10.06 -15.82 11.64
N GLY A 97 -10.74 -15.38 10.57
CA GLY A 97 -11.61 -14.20 10.66
C GLY A 97 -11.87 -13.52 9.32
N GLN A 98 -12.37 -12.29 9.41
CA GLN A 98 -12.55 -11.41 8.26
C GLN A 98 -11.69 -10.17 8.43
N ILE A 99 -11.07 -9.75 7.33
CA ILE A 99 -10.43 -8.45 7.24
C ILE A 99 -11.10 -7.64 6.14
N HIS A 100 -11.23 -6.34 6.37
CA HIS A 100 -11.81 -5.43 5.40
C HIS A 100 -10.69 -4.71 4.68
N ILE A 101 -10.26 -5.26 3.54
CA ILE A 101 -9.28 -4.60 2.68
C ILE A 101 -10.00 -3.69 1.69
N ARG A 102 -9.53 -2.44 1.62
CA ARG A 102 -9.89 -1.49 0.56
C ARG A 102 -8.62 -1.09 -0.15
N SER A 103 -8.70 -0.98 -1.47
CA SER A 103 -7.58 -0.54 -2.29
C SER A 103 -8.08 0.36 -3.41
N GLN A 104 -7.23 1.29 -3.81
CA GLN A 104 -7.46 2.18 -4.93
C GLN A 104 -6.08 2.46 -5.54
N ILE A 105 -6.00 2.39 -6.86
CA ILE A 105 -4.81 2.79 -7.59
C ILE A 105 -5.00 4.22 -8.05
N HIS A 106 -4.04 5.06 -7.71
CA HIS A 106 -3.97 6.46 -8.08
C HIS A 106 -2.79 6.68 -9.02
N ASP A 107 -3.01 7.47 -10.05
CA ASP A 107 -1.93 8.00 -10.87
C ASP A 107 -1.53 9.35 -10.23
N HIS A 108 -0.26 9.50 -9.86
CA HIS A 108 0.24 10.67 -9.13
C HIS A 108 1.54 11.17 -9.78
N GLU A 109 1.45 12.35 -10.42
CA GLU A 109 2.61 13.02 -10.99
C GLU A 109 3.54 13.48 -9.86
N ASN A 110 4.71 12.86 -9.75
CA ASN A 110 5.76 13.39 -8.89
C ASN A 110 6.37 14.63 -9.56
N LYS A 111 5.95 15.83 -9.11
CA LYS A 111 6.49 17.11 -9.58
C LYS A 111 7.91 17.44 -9.07
N ARG A 112 8.64 16.46 -8.54
CA ARG A 112 10.03 16.63 -8.11
C ARG A 112 10.87 15.46 -8.60
N ASP A 113 11.66 15.75 -9.62
CA ASP A 113 12.94 15.12 -10.00
C ASP A 113 13.36 13.94 -9.11
N CYS A 114 12.86 12.74 -9.42
CA CYS A 114 13.35 11.48 -8.84
C CYS A 114 13.67 10.48 -9.95
N CYS A 115 14.22 10.98 -11.05
CA CYS A 115 15.05 10.20 -11.95
C CYS A 115 16.37 10.94 -12.14
N ASP A 116 17.12 11.13 -11.05
CA ASP A 116 18.56 11.30 -11.18
C ASP A 116 19.29 10.52 -10.09
N MET A 117 20.18 9.65 -10.60
CA MET A 117 21.40 9.11 -9.99
C MET A 117 21.34 7.72 -9.33
N GLY A 118 21.87 6.74 -10.07
CA GLY A 118 22.76 5.70 -9.53
C GLY A 118 22.37 4.28 -9.86
#